data_AF-A0A5D0QSK2-F1
#
_entry.id   AF-A0A5D0QSK2-F1
#
_cell.length_a   1.000
_cell.length_b   1.000
_cell.length_c   1.000
_cell.angle_alpha   90.00
_cell.angle_beta   90.00
_cell.angle_gamma   90.00
#
_symmetry.space_group_name_H-M   'P 1'
#
loop_
_entity.id
_entity.type
_entity.pdbx_description
1 polymer ?
#
loop_
_entity_poly.entity_id
_entity_poly.type
_entity_poly.pdbx_seq_one_letter_code
_entity_poly.pdbx_strand_id
1 'polypeptide(L)'
;MDDVQVWTVAWWGDGWGVWPGEMPDRDEPPAYATCNISRGAAEAASHWAVGVVPPHPRLRVRCPYGGDPDGEARFRARAARRRWWRPC
;
A
#
# COMPACT_ATOMS: atom_id res chain seq x y z
N MET A 1 -10.83 13.87 -15.52
CA MET A 1 -9.81 12.86 -15.17
C MET A 1 -9.70 12.94 -13.66
N ASP A 2 -10.08 11.91 -12.92
CA ASP A 2 -10.01 11.94 -11.46
C ASP A 2 -8.55 12.14 -11.03
N ASP A 3 -8.30 13.27 -10.39
CA ASP A 3 -7.05 13.68 -9.78
C ASP A 3 -6.71 12.73 -8.61
N VAL A 4 -6.14 11.56 -8.92
CA VAL A 4 -5.82 10.50 -7.94
C VAL A 4 -4.32 10.22 -7.94
N GLN A 5 -3.70 10.28 -6.77
CA GLN A 5 -2.32 9.87 -6.55
C GLN A 5 -2.30 8.44 -5.99
N VAL A 6 -1.66 7.53 -6.72
CA VAL A 6 -1.55 6.12 -6.33
C VAL A 6 -0.19 5.86 -5.68
N TRP A 7 -0.20 5.14 -4.57
CA TRP A 7 1.00 4.72 -3.83
C TRP A 7 0.91 3.26 -3.45
N THR A 8 1.80 2.42 -3.97
CA THR A 8 1.74 0.99 -3.69
C THR A 8 2.49 0.62 -2.41
N VAL A 9 1.86 -0.23 -1.60
CA VAL A 9 2.40 -0.74 -0.33
C VAL A 9 2.78 -2.21 -0.49
N ALA A 10 4.02 -2.58 -0.22
CA ALA A 10 4.51 -3.96 -0.37
C ALA A 10 5.57 -4.31 0.66
N TRP A 11 5.77 -5.60 0.92
CA TRP A 11 6.86 -6.05 1.79
C TRP A 11 8.21 -5.90 1.09
N TRP A 12 9.21 -5.39 1.81
CA TRP A 12 10.54 -5.11 1.31
C TRP A 12 11.58 -5.19 2.42
N GLY A 13 12.66 -5.91 2.15
CA GLY A 13 13.65 -6.24 3.19
C GLY A 13 12.99 -6.95 4.38
N ASP A 14 13.08 -6.33 5.54
CA ASP A 14 12.53 -6.77 6.82
C ASP A 14 11.27 -6.00 7.27
N GLY A 15 10.68 -5.20 6.37
CA GLY A 15 9.54 -4.35 6.69
C GLY A 15 8.58 -4.08 5.53
N TRP A 16 7.72 -3.09 5.71
CA TRP A 16 6.81 -2.58 4.69
C TRP A 16 7.38 -1.35 4.02
N GLY A 17 7.34 -1.32 2.69
CA GLY A 17 7.68 -0.16 1.87
C GLY A 17 6.45 0.47 1.21
N VAL A 18 6.57 1.74 0.87
CA VAL A 18 5.60 2.52 0.09
C VAL A 18 6.32 3.20 -1.08
N TRP A 19 5.81 3.01 -2.28
CA TRP A 19 6.34 3.58 -3.51
C TRP A 19 5.27 4.40 -4.24
N PRO A 20 5.64 5.45 -4.97
CA PRO A 20 4.70 6.14 -5.84
C PRO A 20 4.35 5.26 -7.06
N GLY A 21 3.11 5.37 -7.52
CA GLY A 21 2.61 4.62 -8.69
C GLY A 21 1.96 3.29 -8.34
N GLU A 22 1.27 2.70 -9.32
CA GLU A 22 0.50 1.46 -9.15
C GLU A 22 1.37 0.20 -9.23
N MET A 23 2.37 0.21 -10.13
CA MET A 23 3.31 -0.90 -10.33
C MET A 23 4.72 -0.41 -10.00
N PRO A 24 5.11 -0.39 -8.71
CA PRO A 24 6.42 0.10 -8.34
C PRO A 24 7.51 -0.93 -8.68
N ASP A 25 8.68 -0.42 -9.05
CA ASP A 25 9.90 -1.22 -9.06
C ASP A 25 10.29 -1.53 -7.60
N ARG A 26 10.32 -2.81 -7.24
CA ARG A 26 10.64 -3.27 -5.88
C ARG A 26 12.12 -3.52 -5.68
N ASP A 27 12.91 -3.46 -6.75
CA ASP A 27 14.35 -3.50 -6.68
C ASP A 27 14.91 -2.15 -6.22
N GLU A 28 14.14 -1.06 -6.39
CA GLU A 28 14.45 0.25 -5.83
C GLU A 28 13.95 0.40 -4.37
N PRO A 29 14.71 1.12 -3.51
CA PRO A 29 14.26 1.43 -2.16
C PRO A 29 12.92 2.18 -2.17
N PRO A 30 12.01 1.88 -1.22
CA PRO A 30 10.75 2.60 -1.08
C PRO A 30 10.97 4.06 -0.67
N ALA A 31 10.01 4.92 -1.03
CA ALA A 31 9.98 6.30 -0.57
C ALA A 31 9.76 6.40 0.95
N TYR A 32 8.99 5.47 1.51
CA TYR A 32 8.78 5.34 2.94
C TYR A 32 8.86 3.87 3.35
N ALA A 33 9.53 3.57 4.46
CA ALA A 33 9.64 2.22 5.00
C ALA A 33 9.31 2.17 6.50
N THR A 34 8.82 1.02 6.96
CA THR A 34 8.64 0.72 8.39
C THR A 34 8.87 -0.76 8.69
N CYS A 35 9.66 -1.05 9.72
CA CYS A 35 9.84 -2.40 10.25
C CYS A 35 8.94 -2.69 11.46
N ASN A 36 8.13 -1.72 11.91
CA ASN A 36 7.31 -1.83 13.12
C ASN A 36 5.95 -2.52 12.89
N ILE A 37 5.63 -2.86 11.64
CA ILE A 37 4.38 -3.53 11.27
C ILE A 37 4.72 -4.94 10.84
N SER A 38 4.10 -5.93 11.48
CA SER A 38 4.37 -7.32 11.18
C SER A 38 4.00 -7.67 9.73
N ARG A 39 4.71 -8.64 9.17
CA ARG A 39 4.50 -9.14 7.81
C ARG A 39 3.06 -9.60 7.55
N GLY A 40 2.40 -10.20 8.54
CA GLY A 40 1.00 -10.63 8.42
C GLY A 40 -0.05 -9.51 8.51
N ALA A 41 0.36 -8.24 8.68
CA ALA A 41 -0.51 -7.10 8.97
C ALA A 41 -0.61 -6.07 7.82
N ALA A 42 -0.83 -6.55 6.59
CA ALA A 42 -0.98 -5.75 5.37
C ALA A 42 -1.98 -4.58 5.47
N GLU A 43 -3.08 -4.74 6.22
CA GLU A 43 -4.07 -3.67 6.45
C GLU A 43 -3.47 -2.53 7.29
N ALA A 44 -2.72 -2.87 8.34
CA ALA A 44 -2.05 -1.87 9.18
C ALA A 44 -0.99 -1.11 8.37
N ALA A 45 -0.24 -1.81 7.51
CA ALA A 45 0.70 -1.19 6.58
C ALA A 45 0.02 -0.22 5.61
N SER A 46 -1.16 -0.59 5.09
CA SER A 46 -1.92 0.28 4.19
C SER A 46 -2.42 1.55 4.89
N HIS A 47 -2.91 1.44 6.13
CA HIS A 47 -3.32 2.62 6.91
C HIS A 47 -2.15 3.50 7.29
N TRP A 48 -1.02 2.90 7.67
CA TRP A 48 0.21 3.62 7.92
C TRP A 48 0.67 4.39 6.68
N ALA A 49 0.62 3.78 5.49
CA ALA A 49 0.97 4.41 4.22
C ALA A 49 0.16 5.67 3.96
N VAL A 50 -1.15 5.66 4.21
CA VAL A 50 -2.01 6.85 4.08
C VAL A 50 -1.57 7.98 5.02
N GLY A 51 -1.04 7.65 6.20
CA GLY A 51 -0.57 8.64 7.17
C GLY A 51 0.79 9.25 6.86
N VAL A 52 1.67 8.54 6.13
CA VAL A 52 3.03 9.02 5.78
C VAL A 52 3.13 9.63 4.40
N VAL A 53 2.23 9.26 3.48
CA VAL A 53 2.19 9.81 2.13
C VAL A 53 1.72 11.27 2.17
N PRO A 54 2.40 12.20 1.48
CA PRO A 54 2.04 13.61 1.47
C PRO A 54 0.64 13.83 0.85
N PRO A 55 -0.29 14.49 1.57
CA PRO A 55 -1.57 14.86 0.98
C PRO A 55 -1.39 16.03 0.01
N HIS A 56 -1.74 15.84 -1.26
CA HIS A 56 -1.91 16.95 -2.19
C HIS A 56 -3.34 17.52 -2.04
N PRO A 57 -3.52 18.84 -1.84
CA PRO A 57 -4.83 19.44 -1.52
C PRO A 57 -5.88 19.30 -2.64
N ARG A 58 -5.47 18.86 -3.83
CA ARG A 58 -6.34 18.64 -5.00
C ARG A 58 -6.49 17.18 -5.41
N LEU A 59 -5.68 16.27 -4.85
CA LEU A 59 -5.60 14.89 -5.30
C LEU A 59 -6.08 13.93 -4.20
N ARG A 60 -6.85 12.91 -4.58
CA ARG A 60 -7.20 11.81 -3.67
C ARG A 60 -6.05 10.81 -3.63
N VAL A 61 -5.66 10.34 -2.44
CA VAL A 61 -4.62 9.32 -2.29
C VAL A 61 -5.26 7.93 -2.27
N ARG A 62 -4.72 7.00 -3.07
CA ARG A 62 -5.05 5.56 -3.02
C ARG A 62 -3.78 4.78 -2.69
N CYS A 63 -3.85 3.96 -1.65
CA CYS A 63 -2.75 3.09 -1.27
C CYS A 63 -3.07 1.61 -1.56
N PRO A 64 -2.97 1.12 -2.82
CA PRO A 64 -3.15 -0.30 -3.08
C PRO A 64 -2.04 -1.12 -2.45
N TYR A 65 -2.38 -2.33 -2.06
CA TYR A 65 -1.43 -3.35 -1.66
C TYR A 65 -0.81 -4.01 -2.89
N GLY A 66 0.52 -3.98 -2.99
CA GLY A 66 1.29 -4.53 -4.10
C GLY A 66 1.72 -5.98 -3.87
N GLY A 67 1.88 -6.44 -2.64
CA GLY A 67 2.21 -7.84 -2.38
C GLY A 67 3.01 -8.10 -1.12
N ASP A 68 2.69 -9.24 -0.51
CA ASP A 68 3.47 -10.01 0.47
C ASP A 68 2.92 -11.45 0.41
N PRO A 69 3.79 -12.47 0.24
CA PRO A 69 3.40 -13.87 0.16
C PRO A 69 2.47 -14.36 1.28
N ASP A 70 2.61 -13.82 2.49
CA ASP A 70 1.91 -14.31 3.69
C ASP A 70 0.65 -13.50 4.03
N GLY A 71 0.64 -12.20 3.70
CA GLY A 71 -0.42 -11.25 4.00
C GLY A 71 -1.46 -11.06 2.89
N GLU A 72 -1.16 -11.49 1.66
CA GLU A 72 -1.99 -11.18 0.48
C GLU A 72 -3.39 -11.81 0.55
N ALA A 73 -3.48 -13.08 0.97
CA ALA A 73 -4.77 -13.77 1.11
C ALA A 73 -5.67 -13.07 2.13
N ARG A 74 -5.11 -12.61 3.27
CA ARG A 74 -5.85 -11.89 4.31
C ARG A 74 -6.28 -10.52 3.85
N PHE A 75 -5.40 -9.80 3.15
CA PHE A 75 -5.70 -8.49 2.58
C PHE A 75 -6.85 -8.59 1.57
N ARG A 76 -6.74 -9.48 0.57
CA ARG A 76 -7.77 -9.67 -0.46
C ARG A 76 -9.11 -10.11 0.15
N ALA A 77 -9.11 -11.05 1.09
CA ALA A 77 -10.33 -11.53 1.76
C ALA A 77 -11.08 -10.42 2.50
N ARG A 78 -10.37 -9.43 3.06
CA ARG A 78 -10.96 -8.32 3.82
C ARG A 78 -11.29 -7.11 2.93
N ALA A 79 -10.46 -6.83 1.93
CA ALA A 79 -10.73 -5.84 0.89
C ALA A 79 -11.93 -6.22 0.02
N ALA A 80 -12.22 -7.51 -0.17
CA ALA A 80 -13.46 -7.95 -0.82
C ALA A 80 -14.72 -7.64 0.02
N ARG A 81 -14.60 -7.57 1.35
CA ARG A 81 -15.72 -7.28 2.28
C ARG A 81 -15.99 -5.79 2.45
N ARG A 82 -14.98 -4.94 2.24
CA ARG A 82 -15.11 -3.47 2.31
C ARG A 82 -15.02 -2.92 0.90
N ARG A 83 -15.98 -2.11 0.45
CA ARG A 83 -16.12 -1.55 -0.92
C ARG A 83 -14.98 -0.61 -1.39
N TRP A 84 -13.75 -0.85 -0.95
CA TRP A 84 -12.57 0.01 -1.10
C TRP A 84 -11.63 -0.50 -2.19
N TRP A 85 -11.87 -1.71 -2.70
CA TRP A 85 -11.05 -2.34 -3.72
C TRP A 85 -11.94 -3.05 -4.75
N ARG A 86 -11.78 -2.68 -6.03
CA ARG A 86 -12.24 -3.47 -7.16
C ARG A 86 -10.99 -3.94 -7.90
N PRO A 87 -10.82 -5.25 -8.15
CA PRO A 87 -9.89 -5.69 -9.18
C PRO A 87 -10.42 -5.16 -10.52
N CYS A 88 -9.57 -4.44 -11.26
CA CYS A 88 -9.80 -4.17 -12.67
C CYS A 88 -9.50 -5.44 -13.47
#